data_AF-I6ND52-F1
#
_entry.id   AF-I6ND52-F1
#
_cell.length_a   1.000
_cell.length_b   1.000
_cell.length_c   1.000
_cell.angle_alpha   90.00
_cell.angle_beta   90.00
_cell.angle_gamma   90.00
#
_symmetry.space_group_name_H-M   'P 1'
#
loop_
_entity.id
_entity.type
_entity.pdbx_description
1 polymer ?
#
loop_
_entity_poly.entity_id
_entity_poly.type
_entity_poly.pdbx_seq_one_letter_code
_entity_poly.pdbx_strand_id
1 'polypeptide(L)'
;MPFPQLDPNLTKPIDRDAPPTIYGSVLKPELATAALNLPIDFLKQKESLANQYLAAQKLTLGSILFAVVVYMCSSCTLPRERTGSVVEYVYLFAGINRKEMVTALIVSAISASLLLTSLAKLTNAVFKAKSKVILDSHGISVFNVDLTKLGAGDPSVTKDKNLENTHIVVYRETPIALVTVQENKSLSTKDALVVSISSMGSRLVYLKSGILEDLIDWALVRTKKIQHQSDKYKKGTSMKLIIEVYSFDTHMKETLKKKGFSVIESYKLPESRILGGLFSIKRELWGIQFHFESKKEK
;
A
#
# COMPACT_ATOMS: atom_id res chain seq x y z
N MET A 1 32.01 4.84 13.53
CA MET A 1 31.29 6.11 13.80
C MET A 1 29.96 6.03 13.07
N PRO A 2 28.84 6.47 13.66
CA PRO A 2 27.55 6.47 12.99
C PRO A 2 27.59 7.35 11.74
N PHE A 3 26.99 6.88 10.65
CA PHE A 3 26.94 7.64 9.39
C PHE A 3 25.91 8.77 9.51
N PRO A 4 26.17 9.97 8.95
CA PRO A 4 25.16 11.02 8.83
C PRO A 4 23.93 10.47 8.10
N GLN A 5 22.78 10.51 8.76
CA GLN A 5 21.54 9.97 8.19
C GLN A 5 20.86 11.01 7.32
N LEU A 6 20.52 10.61 6.10
CA LEU A 6 19.77 11.41 5.14
C LEU A 6 18.27 11.13 5.36
N ASP A 7 17.72 11.72 6.42
CA ASP A 7 16.29 11.60 6.74
C ASP A 7 15.52 12.85 6.25
N PRO A 8 14.45 12.70 5.48
CA PRO A 8 13.57 13.80 5.13
C PRO A 8 13.06 14.48 6.40
N ASN A 9 13.41 15.76 6.58
CA ASN A 9 12.81 16.55 7.65
C ASN A 9 11.32 16.76 7.36
N LEU A 10 10.45 15.99 8.01
CA LEU A 10 9.00 16.05 7.79
C LEU A 10 8.37 17.39 8.20
N THR A 11 9.08 18.24 8.94
CA THR A 11 8.62 19.57 9.36
C THR A 11 8.98 20.67 8.38
N LYS A 12 9.87 20.40 7.42
CA LYS A 12 10.30 21.38 6.41
C LYS A 12 9.97 20.89 5.00
N PRO A 13 9.57 21.79 4.08
CA PRO A 13 9.49 21.44 2.67
C PRO A 13 10.84 20.90 2.16
N ILE A 14 10.80 20.11 1.08
CA ILE A 14 12.02 19.71 0.37
C ILE A 14 12.83 20.97 0.04
N ASP A 15 14.14 20.88 0.26
CA ASP A 15 15.04 21.98 0.02
C ASP A 15 14.91 22.47 -1.43
N ARG A 16 14.61 23.76 -1.57
CA ARG A 16 14.46 24.39 -2.88
C ARG A 16 15.82 24.62 -3.53
N ASP A 17 16.85 24.81 -2.71
CA ASP A 17 18.21 25.15 -3.10
C ASP A 17 19.04 23.89 -3.43
N ALA A 18 18.60 22.71 -2.95
CA ALA A 18 19.15 21.44 -3.40
C ALA A 18 18.91 21.24 -4.91
N PRO A 19 19.91 20.68 -5.64
CA PRO A 19 19.81 20.50 -7.07
C PRO A 19 18.63 19.57 -7.42
N PRO A 20 17.85 19.86 -8.49
CA PRO A 20 16.69 19.07 -8.91
C PRO A 20 17.11 17.76 -9.59
N THR A 21 18.02 17.01 -8.98
CA THR A 21 18.50 15.72 -9.47
C THR A 21 17.60 14.61 -8.95
N ILE A 22 17.30 13.66 -9.84
CA ILE A 22 16.68 12.38 -9.49
C ILE A 22 17.67 11.27 -9.82
N TYR A 23 17.94 10.38 -8.87
CA TYR A 23 18.82 9.25 -9.09
C TYR A 23 18.40 8.06 -8.23
N GLY A 24 18.82 6.88 -8.69
CA GLY A 24 18.65 5.64 -7.95
C GLY A 24 19.90 5.30 -7.15
N SER A 25 19.73 4.84 -5.91
CA SER A 25 20.79 4.33 -5.06
C SER A 25 20.44 2.94 -4.55
N VAL A 26 21.46 2.13 -4.27
CA VAL A 26 21.31 0.96 -3.40
C VAL A 26 21.14 1.40 -1.95
N LEU A 27 20.73 0.48 -1.08
CA LEU A 27 20.64 0.75 0.35
C LEU A 27 22.05 0.99 0.92
N LYS A 28 22.30 2.24 1.34
CA LYS A 28 23.56 2.69 1.94
C LYS A 28 23.36 2.98 3.44
N PRO A 29 24.44 3.01 4.24
CA PRO A 29 24.38 3.41 5.64
C PRO A 29 23.74 4.78 5.87
N GLU A 30 23.94 5.74 4.98
CA GLU A 30 23.33 7.07 5.09
C GLU A 30 21.80 7.05 4.91
N LEU A 31 21.27 6.02 4.25
CA LEU A 31 19.84 5.89 3.92
C LEU A 31 19.10 4.95 4.89
N ALA A 32 19.76 4.42 5.92
CA ALA A 32 19.20 3.37 6.76
C ALA A 32 17.94 3.82 7.50
N THR A 33 17.94 5.01 8.10
CA THR A 33 16.74 5.57 8.76
C THR A 33 15.60 5.81 7.78
N ALA A 34 15.88 6.44 6.64
CA ALA A 34 14.86 6.72 5.64
C ALA A 34 14.27 5.42 5.04
N ALA A 35 15.11 4.41 4.80
CA ALA A 35 14.69 3.09 4.33
C ALA A 35 13.82 2.35 5.36
N LEU A 36 14.03 2.56 6.66
CA LEU A 36 13.16 2.02 7.71
C LEU A 36 11.78 2.71 7.71
N ASN A 37 11.77 4.03 7.51
CA ASN A 37 10.55 4.84 7.58
C ASN A 37 9.66 4.71 6.33
N LEU A 38 10.24 4.62 5.13
CA LEU A 38 9.49 4.60 3.87
C LEU A 38 8.44 3.46 3.76
N PRO A 39 8.75 2.19 4.08
CA PRO A 39 7.76 1.12 4.10
C PRO A 39 6.61 1.40 5.07
N ILE A 40 6.88 2.05 6.20
CA ILE A 40 5.85 2.43 7.19
C ILE A 40 4.95 3.51 6.60
N ASP A 41 5.52 4.51 5.92
CA ASP A 41 4.76 5.53 5.19
C ASP A 41 3.87 4.89 4.11
N PHE A 42 4.38 3.90 3.37
CA PHE A 42 3.60 3.18 2.37
C PHE A 42 2.43 2.43 3.00
N LEU A 43 2.64 1.78 4.15
CA LEU A 43 1.55 1.15 4.91
C LEU A 43 0.51 2.16 5.37
N LYS A 44 0.92 3.36 5.80
CA LYS A 44 -0.01 4.45 6.16
C LYS A 44 -0.79 4.98 4.95
N GLN A 45 -0.16 5.04 3.78
CA GLN A 45 -0.89 5.34 2.55
C GLN A 45 -1.92 4.24 2.22
N LYS A 46 -1.57 2.95 2.37
CA LYS A 46 -2.53 1.85 2.18
C LYS A 46 -3.66 1.87 3.21
N GLU A 47 -3.40 2.25 4.45
CA GLU A 47 -4.42 2.47 5.48
C GLU A 47 -5.40 3.56 5.05
N SER A 48 -4.90 4.69 4.54
CA SER A 48 -5.74 5.78 4.02
C SER A 48 -6.61 5.32 2.84
N LEU A 49 -6.03 4.58 1.89
CA LEU A 49 -6.78 4.01 0.77
C LEU A 49 -7.84 2.99 1.23
N ALA A 50 -7.52 2.18 2.24
CA ALA A 50 -8.49 1.25 2.84
C ALA A 50 -9.66 2.01 3.47
N ASN A 51 -9.40 3.12 4.17
CA ASN A 51 -10.44 3.95 4.77
C ASN A 51 -11.34 4.60 3.70
N GLN A 52 -10.76 5.12 2.62
CA GLN A 52 -11.52 5.65 1.49
C GLN A 52 -12.39 4.57 0.84
N TYR A 53 -11.83 3.38 0.64
CA TYR A 53 -12.57 2.23 0.10
C TYR A 53 -13.74 1.85 1.00
N LEU A 54 -13.52 1.73 2.32
CA LEU A 54 -14.56 1.38 3.29
C LEU A 54 -15.65 2.45 3.40
N ALA A 55 -15.30 3.73 3.30
CA ALA A 55 -16.27 4.82 3.30
C ALA A 55 -17.22 4.75 2.08
N ALA A 56 -16.69 4.35 0.93
CA ALA A 56 -17.46 4.19 -0.30
C ALA A 56 -18.23 2.86 -0.40
N GLN A 57 -18.04 1.92 0.53
CA GLN A 57 -18.73 0.64 0.48
C GLN A 57 -20.23 0.79 0.70
N LYS A 58 -21.00 0.03 -0.10
CA LYS A 58 -22.48 0.00 -0.03
C LYS A 58 -22.99 -0.34 1.36
N LEU A 59 -22.28 -1.21 2.08
CA LEU A 59 -22.65 -1.59 3.44
C LEU A 59 -22.55 -0.40 4.40
N THR A 60 -21.45 0.35 4.36
CA THR A 60 -21.25 1.54 5.20
C THR A 60 -22.32 2.59 4.92
N LEU A 61 -22.54 2.90 3.64
CA LEU A 61 -23.59 3.85 3.22
C LEU A 61 -24.99 3.36 3.61
N GLY A 62 -25.25 2.06 3.44
CA GLY A 62 -26.51 1.43 3.82
C GLY A 62 -26.77 1.49 5.33
N SER A 63 -25.75 1.29 6.16
CA SER A 63 -25.87 1.42 7.63
C SER A 63 -26.16 2.86 8.07
N ILE A 64 -25.52 3.85 7.43
CA ILE A 64 -25.81 5.27 7.68
C ILE A 64 -27.26 5.58 7.28
N LEU A 65 -27.66 5.18 6.07
CA LEU A 65 -29.01 5.38 5.57
C LEU A 65 -30.06 4.71 6.46
N PHE A 66 -29.78 3.49 6.94
CA PHE A 66 -30.66 2.76 7.84
C PHE A 66 -30.89 3.52 9.15
N ALA A 67 -29.83 4.07 9.76
CA ALA A 67 -29.96 4.88 10.97
C ALA A 67 -30.84 6.12 10.75
N VAL A 68 -30.67 6.78 9.60
CA VAL A 68 -31.51 7.92 9.20
C VAL A 68 -32.97 7.49 8.99
N VAL A 69 -33.21 6.38 8.29
CA VAL A 69 -34.58 5.87 8.05
C VAL A 69 -35.27 5.51 9.36
N VAL A 70 -34.58 4.86 10.30
CA VAL A 70 -35.14 4.56 11.64
C VAL A 70 -35.55 5.84 12.36
N TYR A 71 -34.70 6.87 12.34
CA TYR A 71 -35.03 8.18 12.92
C TYR A 71 -36.23 8.84 12.23
N MET A 72 -36.27 8.81 10.90
CA MET A 72 -37.34 9.43 10.12
C MET A 72 -38.68 8.74 10.35
N CYS A 73 -38.70 7.41 10.42
CA CYS A 73 -39.91 6.65 10.68
C CYS A 73 -40.50 6.91 12.08
N SER A 74 -39.66 7.17 13.10
CA SER A 74 -40.16 7.46 14.45
C SER A 74 -40.64 8.89 14.63
N SER A 75 -40.08 9.84 13.87
CA SER A 75 -40.19 11.28 14.16
C SER A 75 -41.00 12.06 13.11
N CYS A 76 -41.16 11.53 11.89
CA CYS A 76 -41.86 12.23 10.82
C CYS A 76 -43.35 11.94 10.80
N THR A 77 -44.11 12.97 10.42
CA THR A 77 -45.54 12.88 10.16
C THR A 77 -45.79 12.71 8.66
N LEU A 78 -46.64 11.76 8.29
CA LEU A 78 -47.00 11.50 6.90
C LEU A 78 -48.12 12.45 6.44
N PRO A 79 -48.02 13.07 5.25
CA PRO A 79 -49.11 13.83 4.65
C PRO A 79 -50.37 12.96 4.57
N ARG A 80 -51.48 13.47 5.09
CA ARG A 80 -52.79 12.79 5.04
C ARG A 80 -53.53 13.03 3.73
N GLU A 81 -53.10 14.03 2.95
CA GLU A 81 -53.76 14.42 1.70
C GLU A 81 -53.36 13.49 0.55
N ARG A 82 -54.34 13.10 -0.28
CA ARG A 82 -54.09 12.39 -1.53
C ARG A 82 -53.54 13.39 -2.55
N THR A 83 -52.28 13.22 -2.91
CA THR A 83 -51.63 13.96 -3.98
C THR A 83 -51.72 13.18 -5.29
N GLY A 84 -51.70 13.87 -6.42
CA GLY A 84 -51.75 13.25 -7.75
C GLY A 84 -50.40 12.70 -8.23
N SER A 85 -49.30 13.05 -7.56
CA SER A 85 -47.94 12.72 -7.97
C SER A 85 -47.01 12.43 -6.78
N VAL A 86 -46.07 11.50 -6.97
CA VAL A 86 -45.03 11.14 -5.99
C VAL A 86 -44.14 12.34 -5.64
N VAL A 87 -43.87 13.22 -6.62
CA VAL A 87 -43.02 14.40 -6.42
C VAL A 87 -43.69 15.42 -5.51
N GLU A 88 -44.98 15.65 -5.70
CA GLU A 88 -45.79 16.56 -4.90
C GLU A 88 -45.91 16.05 -3.45
N TYR A 89 -46.07 14.73 -3.28
CA TYR A 89 -46.06 14.08 -1.96
C TYR A 89 -44.73 14.30 -1.23
N VAL A 90 -43.58 14.11 -1.92
CA VAL A 90 -42.25 14.31 -1.32
C VAL A 90 -42.02 15.78 -0.93
N TYR A 91 -42.47 16.71 -1.77
CA TYR A 91 -42.36 18.14 -1.47
C TYR A 91 -43.19 18.55 -0.25
N LEU A 92 -44.45 18.09 -0.17
CA LEU A 92 -45.30 18.30 1.00
C LEU A 92 -44.73 17.63 2.26
N PHE A 93 -44.24 16.40 2.15
CA PHE A 93 -43.57 15.69 3.24
C PHE A 93 -42.35 16.45 3.77
N ALA A 94 -41.51 16.98 2.87
CA ALA A 94 -40.35 17.79 3.23
C ALA A 94 -40.74 19.13 3.86
N GLY A 95 -41.82 19.77 3.37
CA GLY A 95 -42.34 21.01 3.92
C GLY A 95 -42.90 20.86 5.34
N ILE A 96 -43.73 19.84 5.57
CA ILE A 96 -44.32 19.54 6.88
C ILE A 96 -43.24 19.18 7.90
N ASN A 97 -42.25 18.39 7.48
CA ASN A 97 -41.21 17.84 8.37
C ASN A 97 -39.89 18.61 8.29
N ARG A 98 -39.88 19.91 7.96
CA ARG A 98 -38.64 20.69 7.74
C ARG A 98 -37.66 20.61 8.91
N LYS A 99 -38.15 20.65 10.15
CA LYS A 99 -37.32 20.50 11.36
C LYS A 99 -36.68 19.11 11.43
N GLU A 100 -37.47 18.06 11.20
CA GLU A 100 -37.01 16.68 11.20
C GLU A 100 -36.01 16.40 10.07
N MET A 101 -36.15 17.05 8.90
CA MET A 101 -35.16 16.93 7.82
C MET A 101 -33.79 17.48 8.22
N VAL A 102 -33.76 18.62 8.91
CA VAL A 102 -32.50 19.20 9.43
C VAL A 102 -31.91 18.28 10.49
N THR A 103 -32.72 17.79 11.42
CA THR A 103 -32.25 16.85 12.45
C THR A 103 -31.76 15.54 11.83
N ALA A 104 -32.42 15.02 10.79
CA ALA A 104 -32.00 13.82 10.06
C ALA A 104 -30.64 13.98 9.39
N LEU A 105 -30.32 15.18 8.89
CA LEU A 105 -28.99 15.50 8.38
C LEU A 105 -27.94 15.46 9.50
N ILE A 106 -28.28 15.98 10.69
CA ILE A 106 -27.42 15.89 11.88
C ILE A 106 -27.22 14.43 12.30
N VAL A 107 -28.30 13.63 12.35
CA VAL A 107 -28.22 12.20 12.65
C VAL A 107 -27.34 11.50 11.63
N SER A 108 -27.50 11.78 10.33
CA SER A 108 -26.65 11.25 9.26
C SER A 108 -25.17 11.57 9.50
N ALA A 109 -24.85 12.82 9.87
CA ALA A 109 -23.48 13.24 10.15
C ALA A 109 -22.89 12.53 11.38
N ILE A 110 -23.68 12.37 12.45
CA ILE A 110 -23.27 11.64 13.66
C ILE A 110 -23.05 10.16 13.35
N SER A 111 -24.00 9.52 12.66
CA SER A 111 -23.89 8.11 12.26
C SER A 111 -22.70 7.86 11.35
N ALA A 112 -22.47 8.75 10.37
CA ALA A 112 -21.30 8.69 9.50
C ALA A 112 -20.00 8.83 10.29
N SER A 113 -19.89 9.84 11.18
CA SER A 113 -18.71 10.06 12.01
C SER A 113 -18.40 8.84 12.89
N LEU A 114 -19.42 8.29 13.55
CA LEU A 114 -19.27 7.11 14.41
C LEU A 114 -18.80 5.88 13.63
N LEU A 115 -19.45 5.57 12.51
CA LEU A 115 -19.15 4.40 11.69
C LEU A 115 -17.77 4.51 11.02
N LEU A 116 -17.48 5.65 10.39
CA LEU A 116 -16.20 5.87 9.73
C LEU A 116 -15.04 5.88 10.74
N THR A 117 -15.21 6.50 11.90
CA THR A 117 -14.19 6.47 12.96
C THR A 117 -13.95 5.06 13.48
N SER A 118 -15.02 4.27 13.65
CA SER A 118 -14.90 2.87 14.09
C SER A 118 -14.17 2.00 13.06
N LEU A 119 -14.50 2.17 11.77
CA LEU A 119 -13.82 1.48 10.68
C LEU A 119 -12.36 1.93 10.56
N ALA A 120 -12.08 3.22 10.72
CA ALA A 120 -10.71 3.76 10.72
C ALA A 120 -9.87 3.22 11.88
N LYS A 121 -10.45 3.00 13.07
CA LYS A 121 -9.76 2.34 14.18
C LYS A 121 -9.42 0.88 13.84
N LEU A 122 -10.33 0.17 13.18
CA LEU A 122 -10.13 -1.22 12.78
C LEU A 122 -9.01 -1.35 11.74
N THR A 123 -8.99 -0.50 10.70
CA THR A 123 -7.91 -0.48 9.71
C THR A 123 -6.59 -0.07 10.35
N ASN A 124 -6.57 0.98 11.19
CA ASN A 124 -5.37 1.40 11.92
C ASN A 124 -4.79 0.26 12.75
N ALA A 125 -5.62 -0.52 13.47
CA ALA A 125 -5.13 -1.67 14.22
C ALA A 125 -4.38 -2.69 13.34
N VAL A 126 -4.91 -3.01 12.16
CA VAL A 126 -4.29 -3.96 11.21
C VAL A 126 -2.98 -3.40 10.65
N PHE A 127 -2.96 -2.16 10.17
CA PHE A 127 -1.77 -1.57 9.56
C PHE A 127 -0.70 -1.21 10.61
N LYS A 128 -1.09 -0.75 11.80
CA LYS A 128 -0.19 -0.49 12.92
C LYS A 128 0.53 -1.76 13.38
N ALA A 129 -0.17 -2.91 13.41
CA ALA A 129 0.48 -4.19 13.72
C ALA A 129 1.59 -4.51 12.70
N LYS A 130 1.34 -4.30 11.40
CA LYS A 130 2.35 -4.50 10.34
C LYS A 130 3.52 -3.52 10.48
N SER A 131 3.26 -2.23 10.71
CA SER A 131 4.31 -1.23 10.94
C SER A 131 5.16 -1.57 12.17
N LYS A 132 4.52 -2.07 13.25
CA LYS A 132 5.22 -2.49 14.46
C LYS A 132 6.16 -3.67 14.19
N VAL A 133 5.77 -4.65 13.37
CA VAL A 133 6.68 -5.75 12.97
C VAL A 133 7.92 -5.23 12.26
N ILE A 134 7.79 -4.24 11.38
CA ILE A 134 8.94 -3.64 10.68
C ILE A 134 9.87 -2.93 11.67
N LEU A 135 9.32 -2.16 12.60
CA LEU A 135 10.07 -1.42 13.62
C LEU A 135 10.76 -2.35 14.63
N ASP A 136 10.03 -3.30 15.19
CA ASP A 136 10.51 -4.25 16.20
C ASP A 136 11.57 -5.20 15.61
N SER A 137 11.50 -5.48 14.31
CA SER A 137 12.53 -6.27 13.60
C SER A 137 13.69 -5.41 13.07
N HIS A 138 13.73 -4.11 13.37
CA HIS A 138 14.74 -3.18 12.85
C HIS A 138 14.92 -3.23 11.32
N GLY A 139 13.82 -3.49 10.60
CA GLY A 139 13.81 -3.62 9.14
C GLY A 139 14.19 -5.01 8.60
N ILE A 140 14.62 -5.98 9.42
CA ILE A 140 15.03 -7.31 8.95
C ILE A 140 13.90 -8.01 8.19
N SER A 141 12.65 -7.86 8.63
CA SER A 141 11.48 -8.46 7.96
C SER A 141 11.29 -7.99 6.50
N VAL A 142 11.78 -6.79 6.15
CA VAL A 142 11.60 -6.20 4.81
C VAL A 142 12.89 -6.23 4.00
N PHE A 143 14.04 -6.02 4.64
CA PHE A 143 15.34 -5.85 4.01
C PHE A 143 16.26 -7.06 4.14
N ASN A 144 15.92 -8.02 5.01
CA ASN A 144 16.79 -9.12 5.43
C ASN A 144 18.13 -8.63 6.03
N VAL A 145 18.15 -7.38 6.50
CA VAL A 145 19.31 -6.65 7.01
C VAL A 145 18.82 -5.79 8.19
N ASP A 146 19.62 -5.71 9.26
CA ASP A 146 19.35 -4.85 10.40
C ASP A 146 19.76 -3.39 10.08
N LEU A 147 18.76 -2.53 9.90
CA LEU A 147 18.99 -1.14 9.51
C LEU A 147 19.59 -0.29 10.64
N THR A 148 19.38 -0.67 11.91
CA THR A 148 19.96 0.06 13.04
C THR A 148 21.47 -0.15 13.09
N LYS A 149 21.92 -1.40 12.89
CA LYS A 149 23.35 -1.74 12.77
C LYS A 149 23.97 -1.16 11.51
N LEU A 150 23.22 -1.12 10.40
CA LEU A 150 23.67 -0.51 9.16
C LEU A 150 23.95 0.98 9.34
N GLY A 151 23.04 1.74 9.96
CA GLY A 151 23.22 3.18 10.23
C GLY A 151 24.35 3.47 11.24
N ALA A 152 24.56 2.57 12.20
CA ALA A 152 25.69 2.63 13.14
C ALA A 152 27.06 2.34 12.49
N GLY A 153 27.06 1.79 11.27
CA GLY A 153 28.26 1.48 10.50
C GLY A 153 28.91 0.14 10.86
N ASP A 154 28.12 -0.85 11.29
CA ASP A 154 28.62 -2.19 11.60
C ASP A 154 29.25 -2.86 10.36
N PRO A 155 30.53 -3.28 10.40
CA PRO A 155 31.22 -3.94 9.29
C PRO A 155 30.56 -5.23 8.79
N SER A 156 29.84 -5.93 9.68
CA SER A 156 29.16 -7.19 9.33
C SER A 156 27.95 -6.97 8.42
N VAL A 157 27.32 -5.79 8.52
CA VAL A 157 26.08 -5.44 7.82
C VAL A 157 26.38 -4.60 6.58
N THR A 158 27.35 -3.69 6.67
CA THR A 158 27.75 -2.81 5.56
C THR A 158 28.31 -3.54 4.33
N LYS A 159 28.76 -4.78 4.50
CA LYS A 159 29.25 -5.65 3.40
C LYS A 159 28.23 -6.70 2.96
N ASP A 160 27.01 -6.66 3.48
CA ASP A 160 25.97 -7.63 3.11
C ASP A 160 25.52 -7.41 1.65
N LYS A 161 25.52 -8.49 0.86
CA LYS A 161 25.02 -8.49 -0.52
C LYS A 161 23.52 -8.16 -0.61
N ASN A 162 22.78 -8.34 0.48
CA ASN A 162 21.36 -8.01 0.56
C ASN A 162 21.09 -6.50 0.42
N LEU A 163 22.10 -5.64 0.65
CA LEU A 163 21.99 -4.20 0.42
C LEU A 163 21.68 -3.86 -1.05
N GLU A 164 22.20 -4.67 -1.99
CA GLU A 164 21.93 -4.52 -3.42
C GLU A 164 20.51 -4.95 -3.82
N ASN A 165 19.79 -5.65 -2.95
CA ASN A 165 18.40 -6.08 -3.21
C ASN A 165 17.38 -4.97 -2.94
N THR A 166 17.84 -3.80 -2.52
CA THR A 166 17.01 -2.63 -2.28
C THR A 166 17.43 -1.50 -3.21
N HIS A 167 16.44 -0.90 -3.86
CA HIS A 167 16.62 0.30 -4.67
C HIS A 167 15.82 1.44 -4.06
N ILE A 168 16.48 2.57 -3.92
CA ILE A 168 15.92 3.79 -3.34
C ILE A 168 16.04 4.89 -4.39
N VAL A 169 14.92 5.51 -4.74
CA VAL A 169 14.89 6.67 -5.62
C VAL A 169 14.98 7.91 -4.75
N VAL A 170 15.98 8.74 -5.01
CA VAL A 170 16.26 9.97 -4.29
C VAL A 170 16.01 11.13 -5.24
N TYR A 171 15.27 12.14 -4.76
CA TYR A 171 15.03 13.39 -5.47
C TYR A 171 15.37 14.56 -4.55
N ARG A 172 16.23 15.48 -5.00
CA ARG A 172 16.73 16.61 -4.18
C ARG A 172 17.23 16.15 -2.81
N GLU A 173 18.12 15.15 -2.82
CA GLU A 173 18.68 14.52 -1.61
C GLU A 173 17.63 13.98 -0.61
N THR A 174 16.40 13.73 -1.08
CA THR A 174 15.32 13.18 -0.27
C THR A 174 14.87 11.83 -0.85
N PRO A 175 14.90 10.74 -0.07
CA PRO A 175 14.32 9.46 -0.49
C PRO A 175 12.81 9.58 -0.72
N ILE A 176 12.36 9.29 -1.95
CA ILE A 176 10.95 9.46 -2.35
C ILE A 176 10.25 8.15 -2.69
N ALA A 177 11.01 7.11 -3.04
CA ALA A 177 10.47 5.81 -3.39
C ALA A 177 11.47 4.71 -3.08
N LEU A 178 10.96 3.49 -2.87
CA LEU A 178 11.78 2.34 -2.52
C LEU A 178 11.15 1.06 -3.06
N VAL A 179 11.99 0.12 -3.49
CA VAL A 179 11.61 -1.27 -3.75
C VAL A 179 12.67 -2.20 -3.16
N THR A 180 12.23 -3.27 -2.53
CA THR A 180 13.09 -4.33 -2.03
C THR A 180 12.59 -5.68 -2.51
N VAL A 181 13.52 -6.50 -2.97
CA VAL A 181 13.26 -7.86 -3.46
C VAL A 181 13.95 -8.90 -2.59
N GLN A 182 13.35 -10.07 -2.46
CA GLN A 182 13.94 -11.18 -1.71
C GLN A 182 13.66 -12.51 -2.42
N GLU A 183 14.61 -13.44 -2.35
CA GLU A 183 14.40 -14.81 -2.80
C GLU A 183 13.32 -15.48 -1.92
N ASN A 184 12.26 -15.96 -2.55
CA ASN A 184 11.24 -16.74 -1.88
C ASN A 184 11.73 -18.19 -1.77
N LYS A 185 12.41 -18.51 -0.67
CA LYS A 185 13.00 -19.84 -0.44
C LYS A 185 11.98 -20.98 -0.44
N SER A 186 10.72 -20.69 -0.11
CA SER A 186 9.65 -21.68 -0.04
C SER A 186 9.11 -22.06 -1.43
N LEU A 187 9.11 -21.12 -2.38
CA LEU A 187 8.60 -21.33 -3.73
C LEU A 187 9.70 -21.56 -4.77
N SER A 188 10.94 -21.19 -4.46
CA SER A 188 12.07 -21.38 -5.36
C SER A 188 12.50 -22.85 -5.37
N THR A 189 12.75 -23.38 -6.56
CA THR A 189 13.27 -24.72 -6.79
C THR A 189 14.58 -24.64 -7.57
N LYS A 190 15.36 -25.72 -7.63
CA LYS A 190 16.64 -25.72 -8.38
C LYS A 190 16.48 -25.28 -9.85
N ASP A 191 15.30 -25.48 -10.42
CA ASP A 191 14.98 -25.19 -11.82
C ASP A 191 14.14 -23.91 -12.02
N ALA A 192 13.73 -23.24 -10.93
CA ALA A 192 12.99 -21.99 -11.00
C ALA A 192 13.27 -21.07 -9.81
N LEU A 193 13.75 -19.85 -10.09
CA LEU A 193 13.93 -18.82 -9.09
C LEU A 193 12.62 -18.03 -8.93
N VAL A 194 12.10 -17.97 -7.70
CA VAL A 194 10.95 -17.13 -7.35
C VAL A 194 11.44 -16.00 -6.44
N VAL A 195 11.24 -14.76 -6.87
CA VAL A 195 11.58 -13.56 -6.11
C VAL A 195 10.30 -12.84 -5.70
N SER A 196 10.21 -12.45 -4.44
CA SER A 196 9.11 -11.67 -3.88
C SER A 196 9.55 -10.22 -3.68
N ILE A 197 8.70 -9.27 -4.10
CA ILE A 197 8.82 -7.87 -3.67
C ILE A 197 8.32 -7.78 -2.23
N SER A 198 9.22 -7.55 -1.28
CA SER A 198 8.89 -7.48 0.16
C SER A 198 8.28 -6.13 0.54
N SER A 199 8.75 -5.05 -0.09
CA SER A 199 8.18 -3.70 0.05
C SER A 199 8.41 -2.93 -1.24
N MET A 200 7.39 -2.16 -1.65
CA MET A 200 7.49 -1.26 -2.79
C MET A 200 6.51 -0.11 -2.62
N GLY A 201 6.95 1.09 -2.97
CA GLY A 201 6.08 2.24 -3.00
C GLY A 201 6.81 3.54 -3.31
N SER A 202 6.03 4.59 -3.43
CA SER A 202 6.49 5.96 -3.55
C SER A 202 5.66 6.87 -2.66
N ARG A 203 6.17 8.05 -2.33
CA ARG A 203 5.38 9.08 -1.65
C ARG A 203 4.20 9.48 -2.53
N LEU A 204 3.07 9.77 -1.90
CA LEU A 204 1.79 10.07 -2.56
C LEU A 204 1.92 11.08 -3.72
N VAL A 205 2.71 12.14 -3.52
CA VAL A 205 2.93 13.21 -4.51
C VAL A 205 3.61 12.74 -5.80
N TYR A 206 4.29 11.59 -5.78
CA TYR A 206 4.98 11.01 -6.94
C TYR A 206 4.28 9.76 -7.51
N LEU A 207 3.08 9.40 -7.05
CA LEU A 207 2.40 8.20 -7.58
C LEU A 207 2.11 8.25 -9.07
N LYS A 208 1.90 9.46 -9.62
CA LYS A 208 1.59 9.70 -11.04
C LYS A 208 2.81 9.91 -11.93
N SER A 209 4.03 9.89 -11.37
CA SER A 209 5.24 10.24 -12.12
C SER A 209 5.90 9.06 -12.84
N GLY A 210 5.27 7.88 -12.87
CA GLY A 210 5.85 6.68 -13.51
C GLY A 210 6.89 5.93 -12.67
N ILE A 211 7.18 6.39 -11.44
CA ILE A 211 8.24 5.77 -10.62
C ILE A 211 7.91 4.31 -10.28
N LEU A 212 6.64 3.97 -10.05
CA LEU A 212 6.27 2.58 -9.70
C LEU A 212 6.58 1.63 -10.86
N GLU A 213 6.34 2.06 -12.09
CA GLU A 213 6.70 1.35 -13.31
C GLU A 213 8.21 1.09 -13.38
N ASP A 214 9.03 2.09 -13.08
CA ASP A 214 10.49 1.98 -13.07
C ASP A 214 10.98 1.05 -11.95
N LEU A 215 10.36 1.08 -10.78
CA LEU A 215 10.68 0.18 -9.66
C LEU A 215 10.37 -1.28 -10.01
N ILE A 216 9.29 -1.55 -10.74
CA ILE A 216 8.94 -2.89 -11.22
C ILE A 216 9.97 -3.38 -12.24
N ASP A 217 10.34 -2.53 -13.20
CA ASP A 217 11.37 -2.86 -14.19
C ASP A 217 12.72 -3.14 -13.51
N TRP A 218 13.09 -2.32 -12.52
CA TRP A 218 14.27 -2.56 -11.70
C TRP A 218 14.20 -3.92 -10.99
N ALA A 219 13.06 -4.27 -10.40
CA ALA A 219 12.88 -5.55 -9.70
C ALA A 219 13.02 -6.76 -10.64
N LEU A 220 12.53 -6.66 -11.88
CA LEU A 220 12.73 -7.68 -12.92
C LEU A 220 14.22 -7.86 -13.25
N VAL A 221 14.93 -6.74 -13.47
CA VAL A 221 16.38 -6.76 -13.74
C VAL A 221 17.16 -7.29 -12.53
N ARG A 222 16.78 -6.92 -11.31
CA ARG A 222 17.45 -7.40 -10.10
C ARG A 222 17.21 -8.90 -9.89
N THR A 223 16.02 -9.41 -10.19
CA THR A 223 15.73 -10.85 -10.16
C THR A 223 16.70 -11.64 -11.04
N LYS A 224 16.96 -11.16 -12.26
CA LYS A 224 17.97 -11.73 -13.16
C LYS A 224 19.38 -11.68 -12.55
N LYS A 225 19.76 -10.55 -11.93
CA LYS A 225 21.07 -10.42 -11.27
C LYS A 225 21.21 -11.40 -10.10
N ILE A 226 20.17 -11.59 -9.29
CA ILE A 226 20.16 -12.56 -8.19
C ILE A 226 20.40 -13.99 -8.72
N GLN A 227 19.76 -14.37 -9.83
CA GLN A 227 20.01 -15.65 -10.48
C GLN A 227 21.48 -15.80 -10.89
N HIS A 228 22.05 -14.78 -11.57
CA HIS A 228 23.44 -14.82 -12.03
C HIS A 228 24.48 -14.79 -10.90
N GLN A 229 24.17 -14.14 -9.78
CA GLN A 229 25.03 -14.06 -8.60
C GLN A 229 24.94 -15.32 -7.73
N SER A 230 23.99 -16.21 -8.00
CA SER A 230 23.73 -17.42 -7.22
C SER A 230 24.21 -18.65 -7.99
N ASP A 231 25.08 -19.44 -7.37
CA ASP A 231 25.49 -20.75 -7.91
C ASP A 231 24.39 -21.82 -7.80
N LYS A 232 23.25 -21.48 -7.17
CA LYS A 232 22.14 -22.42 -6.94
C LYS A 232 21.29 -22.66 -8.18
N TYR A 233 21.28 -21.71 -9.11
CA TYR A 233 20.35 -21.69 -10.24
C TYR A 233 21.13 -21.74 -11.55
N LYS A 234 20.77 -22.66 -12.45
CA LYS A 234 21.36 -22.68 -13.79
C LYS A 234 21.02 -21.39 -14.53
N LYS A 235 21.98 -20.83 -15.26
CA LYS A 235 21.74 -19.65 -16.10
C LYS A 235 20.66 -19.99 -17.14
N GLY A 236 19.65 -19.11 -17.27
CA GLY A 236 18.51 -19.35 -18.14
C GLY A 236 17.42 -20.25 -17.54
N THR A 237 17.39 -20.51 -16.22
CA THR A 237 16.19 -21.11 -15.63
C THR A 237 15.03 -20.11 -15.57
N SER A 238 13.82 -20.64 -15.47
CA SER A 238 12.61 -19.82 -15.36
C SER A 238 12.66 -18.93 -14.12
N MET A 239 12.36 -17.65 -14.29
CA MET A 239 12.26 -16.70 -13.18
C MET A 239 10.81 -16.27 -13.01
N LYS A 240 10.42 -16.08 -11.75
CA LYS A 240 9.10 -15.53 -11.41
C LYS A 240 9.27 -14.41 -10.40
N LEU A 241 8.70 -13.25 -10.72
CA LEU A 241 8.61 -12.13 -9.78
C LEU A 241 7.17 -12.07 -9.27
N ILE A 242 7.00 -12.04 -7.95
CA ILE A 242 5.69 -11.97 -7.29
C ILE A 242 5.61 -10.78 -6.34
N ILE A 243 4.41 -10.21 -6.22
CA ILE A 243 4.09 -9.09 -5.33
C ILE A 243 2.69 -9.26 -4.78
N GLU A 244 2.50 -8.90 -3.51
CA GLU A 244 1.19 -8.90 -2.89
C GLU A 244 0.57 -7.51 -2.89
N VAL A 245 -0.68 -7.42 -3.33
CA VAL A 245 -1.41 -6.16 -3.47
C VAL A 245 -2.80 -6.31 -2.85
N TYR A 246 -3.29 -5.24 -2.22
CA TYR A 246 -4.65 -5.24 -1.67
C TYR A 246 -5.68 -5.03 -2.78
N SER A 247 -6.85 -5.64 -2.64
CA SER A 247 -7.93 -5.57 -3.63
C SER A 247 -8.41 -4.14 -3.92
N PHE A 248 -8.29 -3.25 -2.93
CA PHE A 248 -8.68 -1.83 -3.02
C PHE A 248 -7.61 -0.93 -3.66
N ASP A 249 -6.40 -1.44 -3.91
CA ASP A 249 -5.28 -0.66 -4.45
C ASP A 249 -5.30 -0.67 -5.98
N THR A 250 -6.24 0.08 -6.56
CA THR A 250 -6.51 0.09 -8.00
C THR A 250 -5.31 0.55 -8.82
N HIS A 251 -4.61 1.60 -8.37
CA HIS A 251 -3.44 2.15 -9.06
C HIS A 251 -2.33 1.12 -9.22
N MET A 252 -1.95 0.44 -8.13
CA MET A 252 -0.92 -0.62 -8.20
C MET A 252 -1.35 -1.77 -9.11
N LYS A 253 -2.63 -2.18 -9.05
CA LYS A 253 -3.17 -3.25 -9.91
C LYS A 253 -3.11 -2.87 -11.40
N GLU A 254 -3.44 -1.63 -11.73
CA GLU A 254 -3.35 -1.12 -13.10
C GLU A 254 -1.91 -1.04 -13.58
N THR A 255 -0.99 -0.54 -12.75
CA THR A 255 0.44 -0.52 -13.06
C THR A 255 0.99 -1.93 -13.29
N LEU A 256 0.65 -2.90 -12.44
CA LEU A 256 1.06 -4.29 -12.59
C LEU A 256 0.51 -4.93 -13.87
N LYS A 257 -0.78 -4.72 -14.19
CA LYS A 257 -1.37 -5.19 -15.46
C LYS A 257 -0.64 -4.62 -16.67
N LYS A 258 -0.32 -3.32 -16.67
CA LYS A 258 0.44 -2.66 -17.75
C LYS A 258 1.84 -3.27 -17.92
N LYS A 259 2.44 -3.74 -16.82
CA LYS A 259 3.74 -4.44 -16.82
C LYS A 259 3.64 -5.95 -17.08
N GLY A 260 2.46 -6.47 -17.44
CA GLY A 260 2.26 -7.87 -17.81
C GLY A 260 2.10 -8.84 -16.63
N PHE A 261 1.89 -8.33 -15.42
CA PHE A 261 1.58 -9.19 -14.27
C PHE A 261 0.13 -9.67 -14.34
N SER A 262 -0.08 -10.90 -13.89
CA SER A 262 -1.40 -11.51 -13.72
C SER A 262 -1.64 -11.89 -12.27
N VAL A 263 -2.91 -11.91 -11.86
CA VAL A 263 -3.31 -12.48 -10.56
C VAL A 263 -3.05 -13.98 -10.57
N ILE A 264 -2.27 -14.46 -9.61
CA ILE A 264 -2.01 -15.88 -9.37
C ILE A 264 -3.05 -16.43 -8.40
N GLU A 265 -3.25 -15.71 -7.29
CA GLU A 265 -4.11 -16.15 -6.20
C GLU A 265 -4.75 -14.94 -5.51
N SER A 266 -5.92 -15.14 -4.92
CA SER A 266 -6.60 -14.12 -4.11
C SER A 266 -7.13 -14.77 -2.85
N TYR A 267 -6.74 -14.23 -1.69
CA TYR A 267 -7.14 -14.73 -0.39
C TYR A 267 -7.74 -13.61 0.47
N LYS A 268 -8.72 -13.97 1.31
CA LYS A 268 -9.34 -13.01 2.25
C LYS A 268 -8.28 -12.54 3.24
N LEU A 269 -8.39 -11.29 3.69
CA LEU A 269 -7.47 -10.72 4.67
C LEU A 269 -7.49 -11.55 5.98
N PRO A 270 -6.45 -12.35 6.29
CA PRO A 270 -6.47 -13.23 7.47
C PRO A 270 -6.43 -12.43 8.78
N GLU A 271 -5.87 -11.23 8.75
CA GLU A 271 -5.66 -10.39 9.94
C GLU A 271 -6.96 -9.77 10.48
N SER A 272 -8.04 -9.73 9.69
CA SER A 272 -9.32 -9.20 10.16
C SER A 272 -10.51 -9.86 9.48
N ARG A 273 -11.31 -10.58 10.28
CA ARG A 273 -12.56 -11.22 9.83
C ARG A 273 -13.58 -10.20 9.32
N ILE A 274 -13.63 -9.00 9.91
CA ILE A 274 -14.56 -7.96 9.49
C ILE A 274 -14.13 -7.38 8.14
N LEU A 275 -12.85 -6.99 7.99
CA LEU A 275 -12.36 -6.43 6.74
C LEU A 275 -12.38 -7.45 5.59
N GLY A 276 -11.90 -8.67 5.85
CA GLY A 276 -11.85 -9.74 4.85
C GLY A 276 -13.18 -10.44 4.57
N GLY A 277 -14.09 -10.46 5.55
CA GLY A 277 -15.41 -11.08 5.43
C GLY A 277 -16.47 -10.08 4.99
N LEU A 278 -16.79 -9.13 5.85
CA LEU A 278 -17.92 -8.21 5.68
C LEU A 278 -17.67 -7.20 4.55
N PHE A 279 -16.45 -6.69 4.44
CA PHE A 279 -16.08 -5.70 3.42
C PHE A 279 -15.36 -6.29 2.20
N SER A 280 -15.21 -7.63 2.16
CA SER A 280 -14.58 -8.37 1.06
C SER A 280 -13.20 -7.84 0.64
N ILE A 281 -12.42 -7.31 1.58
CA ILE A 281 -11.04 -6.90 1.32
C ILE A 281 -10.17 -8.15 1.16
N LYS A 282 -9.48 -8.26 0.04
CA LYS A 282 -8.61 -9.40 -0.28
C LYS A 282 -7.16 -8.96 -0.43
N ARG A 283 -6.25 -9.88 -0.19
CA ARG A 283 -4.87 -9.79 -0.67
C ARG A 283 -4.78 -10.63 -1.94
N GLU A 284 -4.24 -10.03 -2.98
CA GLU A 284 -4.06 -10.63 -4.29
C GLU A 284 -2.55 -10.83 -4.49
N LEU A 285 -2.14 -12.06 -4.79
CA LEU A 285 -0.79 -12.37 -5.21
C LEU A 285 -0.71 -12.18 -6.72
N TRP A 286 0.06 -11.21 -7.15
CA TRP A 286 0.33 -10.92 -8.55
C TRP A 286 1.70 -11.46 -8.92
N GLY A 287 1.86 -11.95 -10.14
CA GLY A 287 3.18 -12.30 -10.62
C GLY A 287 3.30 -12.36 -12.12
N ILE A 288 4.57 -12.40 -12.54
CA ILE A 288 5.00 -12.51 -13.92
C ILE A 288 6.10 -13.56 -14.00
N GLN A 289 6.00 -14.44 -14.99
CA GLN A 289 7.05 -15.41 -15.31
C GLN A 289 7.80 -14.93 -16.55
N PHE A 290 9.12 -14.99 -16.50
CA PHE A 290 9.96 -14.53 -17.60
C PHE A 290 11.24 -15.36 -17.68
N HIS A 291 11.82 -15.36 -18.89
CA HIS A 291 13.06 -16.04 -19.21
C HIS A 291 13.96 -15.06 -19.96
N PHE A 292 15.23 -15.00 -19.56
CA PHE A 292 16.24 -14.23 -20.28
C PHE A 292 17.16 -15.21 -21.00
N GLU A 293 17.02 -15.32 -22.32
CA GLU A 293 18.01 -16.02 -23.13
C GLU A 293 19.36 -15.28 -23.00
N SER A 294 20.42 -15.98 -22.64
CA SER A 294 21.77 -15.42 -22.79
C SER A 294 22.06 -15.33 -24.28
N LYS A 295 22.26 -14.12 -24.81
CA LYS A 295 22.87 -13.96 -26.14
C LYS A 295 24.14 -14.81 -26.16
N LYS A 296 24.20 -15.79 -27.06
CA LYS A 296 25.45 -16.50 -27.37
C LYS A 296 26.44 -15.44 -27.85
N GLU A 297 27.48 -15.17 -27.08
CA GLU A 297 28.65 -14.48 -27.58
C GLU A 297 29.14 -15.27 -28.81
N LYS A 298 29.08 -14.63 -29.98
CA LYS A 298 29.73 -15.09 -31.20
C LYS A 298 31.08 -14.39 -31.30
#